data_AF-A0A520K844-F1
#
_entry.id   AF-A0A520K844-F1
#
_cell.length_a   1.000
_cell.length_b   1.000
_cell.length_c   1.000
_cell.angle_alpha   90.00
_cell.angle_beta   90.00
_cell.angle_gamma   90.00
#
_symmetry.space_group_name_H-M   'P 1'
#
loop_
_entity.id
_entity.type
_entity.pdbx_description
1 polymer ?
#
loop_
_entity_poly.entity_id
_entity_poly.type
_entity_poly.pdbx_seq_one_letter_code
_entity_poly.pdbx_strand_id
1 'polypeptide(L)'
;MSMRRLGGIALIILACTMLVFSMLGNAQVLDVLKLDENNSYILNLQTGSKQTYAEFLGSKQLEGDKLEFNIYVSKTGNPILDGYVLELRTTLDNPEWKFGDTIYHGASVLVWKGKAEHDALVPKIILSGNVPAPIQIIREPGFEAYKEITGIGEKPVEVVLTVGTTRDGTTLDTFIQTLAPSMKFFATNERIQDAKGTVEKNLGEAQGKIGKTNLEEDIRRLAEEGHPGWASRLSEHYKELSGMVESPPLTLYIILALLLGLILGAAFIYLYVSKGGGKGVDVGQISTELNDTSGRLEEKSSAINALSTKFARSEDEEKRSLARELIKIRASLTEISNELRTIADKVKR
;
A
#
# COMPACT_ATOMS: atom_id res chain seq x y z
N MET A 1 -15.97 -59.54 -24.68
CA MET A 1 -14.56 -59.16 -24.49
C MET A 1 -14.24 -59.27 -23.00
N SER A 2 -13.21 -60.04 -22.60
CA SER A 2 -13.01 -60.34 -21.17
C SER A 2 -12.62 -59.09 -20.38
N MET A 3 -13.03 -59.02 -19.11
CA MET A 3 -12.78 -57.88 -18.20
C MET A 3 -11.29 -57.52 -18.09
N ARG A 4 -10.40 -58.50 -18.28
CA ARG A 4 -8.94 -58.32 -18.35
C ARG A 4 -8.47 -57.57 -19.61
N ARG A 5 -9.13 -57.76 -20.76
CA ARG A 5 -8.82 -57.03 -22.00
C ARG A 5 -9.32 -55.59 -21.96
N LEU A 6 -10.46 -55.34 -21.29
CA LEU A 6 -10.96 -53.99 -21.03
C LEU A 6 -10.04 -53.20 -20.09
N GLY A 7 -9.56 -53.84 -19.02
CA GLY A 7 -8.58 -53.22 -18.11
C GLY A 7 -7.26 -52.89 -18.79
N GLY A 8 -6.75 -53.77 -19.65
CA GLY A 8 -5.51 -53.52 -20.41
C GLY A 8 -5.62 -52.36 -21.39
N ILE A 9 -6.75 -52.23 -22.09
CA ILE A 9 -6.98 -51.10 -23.02
C ILE A 9 -7.13 -49.79 -22.28
N ALA A 10 -7.85 -49.77 -21.15
CA ALA A 10 -7.97 -48.58 -20.31
C ALA A 10 -6.61 -48.10 -19.79
N LEU A 11 -5.70 -49.02 -19.45
CA LEU A 11 -4.36 -48.71 -18.94
C LEU A 11 -3.45 -48.16 -20.06
N ILE A 12 -3.58 -48.67 -21.29
CA ILE A 12 -2.87 -48.14 -22.46
C ILE A 12 -3.37 -46.74 -22.81
N ILE A 13 -4.69 -46.53 -22.81
CA ILE A 13 -5.28 -45.19 -23.06
C ILE A 13 -4.81 -44.21 -21.98
N LEU A 14 -4.82 -44.61 -20.71
CA LEU A 14 -4.35 -43.78 -19.60
C LEU A 14 -2.86 -43.43 -19.74
N ALA A 15 -2.02 -44.42 -20.08
CA ALA A 15 -0.60 -44.21 -20.32
C ALA A 15 -0.35 -43.28 -21.51
N CYS A 16 -1.08 -43.45 -22.62
CA CYS A 16 -1.00 -42.55 -23.78
C CYS A 16 -1.47 -41.13 -23.44
N THR A 17 -2.56 -40.98 -22.66
CA THR A 17 -3.01 -39.65 -22.22
C THR A 17 -1.99 -38.99 -21.30
N MET A 18 -1.37 -39.72 -20.36
CA MET A 18 -0.30 -39.17 -19.52
C MET A 18 0.95 -38.80 -20.32
N LEU A 19 1.28 -39.53 -21.39
CA LEU A 19 2.38 -39.22 -22.29
C LEU A 19 2.10 -37.96 -23.12
N VAL A 20 0.86 -37.75 -23.55
CA VAL A 20 0.42 -36.50 -24.21
C VAL A 20 0.42 -35.33 -23.22
N PHE A 21 0.00 -35.55 -21.97
CA PHE A 21 0.05 -34.53 -20.92
C PHE A 21 1.47 -34.22 -20.44
N SER A 22 2.42 -35.16 -20.51
CA SER A 22 3.83 -34.87 -20.20
C SER A 22 4.59 -34.21 -21.36
N MET A 23 4.06 -34.31 -22.59
CA MET A 23 4.54 -33.52 -23.74
C MET A 23 3.90 -32.13 -23.85
N LEU A 24 2.84 -31.85 -23.10
CA LEU A 24 2.47 -30.49 -22.70
C LEU A 24 3.45 -30.01 -21.62
N GLY A 25 4.74 -30.01 -21.96
CA GLY A 25 5.71 -29.24 -21.20
C GLY A 25 5.19 -27.81 -21.11
N ASN A 26 5.25 -27.22 -19.92
CA ASN A 26 5.12 -25.78 -19.77
C ASN A 26 6.04 -25.16 -20.83
N ALA A 27 5.47 -24.65 -21.92
CA ALA A 27 6.22 -23.83 -22.85
C ALA A 27 6.68 -22.66 -21.97
N GLN A 28 7.95 -22.70 -21.54
CA GLN A 28 8.58 -21.50 -21.00
C GLN A 28 8.42 -20.48 -22.11
N VAL A 29 7.53 -19.52 -21.90
CA VAL A 29 7.36 -18.42 -22.83
C VAL A 29 8.72 -17.72 -22.84
N LEU A 30 9.45 -17.93 -23.92
CA LEU A 30 10.78 -17.39 -24.08
C LEU A 30 10.63 -15.89 -24.26
N ASP A 31 11.16 -15.13 -23.30
CA ASP A 31 11.22 -13.67 -23.34
C ASP A 31 11.78 -13.19 -24.68
N VAL A 32 11.06 -12.33 -25.40
CA VAL A 32 11.49 -11.83 -26.72
C VAL A 32 12.22 -10.51 -26.63
N LEU A 33 11.91 -9.72 -25.60
CA LEU A 33 12.57 -8.45 -25.29
C LEU A 33 13.18 -8.51 -23.89
N LYS A 34 14.24 -7.75 -23.67
CA LYS A 34 14.86 -7.59 -22.36
C LYS A 34 15.19 -6.12 -22.11
N LEU A 35 14.82 -5.64 -20.93
CA LEU A 35 15.21 -4.33 -20.44
C LEU A 35 16.72 -4.30 -20.16
N ASP A 36 17.40 -3.27 -20.65
CA ASP A 36 18.80 -3.02 -20.32
C ASP A 36 18.89 -2.05 -19.13
N GLU A 37 18.90 -2.62 -17.93
CA GLU A 37 18.94 -1.88 -16.67
C GLU A 37 20.22 -1.04 -16.50
N ASN A 38 21.33 -1.52 -17.07
CA ASN A 38 22.64 -0.86 -16.91
C ASN A 38 22.72 0.45 -17.69
N ASN A 39 22.03 0.51 -18.83
CA ASN A 39 21.98 1.70 -19.68
C ASN A 39 20.74 2.57 -19.43
N SER A 40 19.71 2.01 -18.82
CA SER A 40 18.48 2.74 -18.48
C SER A 40 18.66 3.61 -17.24
N TYR A 41 18.09 4.82 -17.28
CA TYR A 41 18.20 5.79 -16.19
C TYR A 41 16.98 6.70 -16.14
N ILE A 42 16.82 7.36 -14.99
CA ILE A 42 15.75 8.33 -14.75
C ILE A 42 16.39 9.69 -14.47
N LEU A 43 15.86 10.73 -15.10
CA LEU A 43 16.18 12.12 -14.80
C LEU A 43 15.01 12.76 -14.08
N ASN A 44 15.27 13.39 -12.94
CA ASN A 44 14.32 14.33 -12.36
C ASN A 44 14.60 15.70 -12.99
N LEU A 45 13.67 16.20 -13.81
CA LEU A 45 13.86 17.41 -14.60
C LEU A 45 13.82 18.69 -13.75
N GLN A 46 13.32 18.61 -12.53
CA GLN A 46 13.22 19.72 -11.59
C GLN A 46 14.55 19.92 -10.87
N THR A 47 15.14 18.82 -10.41
CA THR A 47 16.41 18.84 -9.65
C THR A 47 17.64 18.66 -10.54
N GLY A 48 17.47 18.18 -11.77
CA GLY A 48 18.56 17.77 -12.66
C GLY A 48 19.27 16.49 -12.22
N SER A 49 18.76 15.79 -11.19
CA SER A 49 19.39 14.58 -10.70
C SER A 49 19.18 13.41 -11.65
N LYS A 50 20.23 12.61 -11.83
CA LYS A 50 20.22 11.39 -12.63
C LYS A 50 20.40 10.19 -11.72
N GLN A 51 19.50 9.23 -11.82
CA GLN A 51 19.52 7.98 -11.06
C GLN A 51 19.51 6.79 -12.00
N THR A 52 20.25 5.75 -11.64
CA THR A 52 20.18 4.46 -12.36
C THR A 52 18.84 3.78 -12.10
N TYR A 53 18.51 2.81 -12.94
CA TYR A 53 17.30 2.03 -12.77
C TYR A 53 17.19 1.37 -11.38
N ALA A 54 18.26 0.71 -10.95
CA ALA A 54 18.30 -0.01 -9.68
C ALA A 54 18.14 0.93 -8.46
N GLU A 55 18.72 2.13 -8.51
CA GLU A 55 18.59 3.13 -7.45
C GLU A 55 17.18 3.72 -7.38
N PHE A 56 16.49 3.79 -8.52
CA PHE A 56 15.17 4.39 -8.60
C PHE A 56 14.05 3.46 -8.12
N LEU A 57 14.24 2.14 -8.19
CA LEU A 57 13.26 1.16 -7.73
C LEU A 57 12.97 1.32 -6.22
N GLY A 58 11.70 1.44 -5.88
CA GLY A 58 11.24 1.66 -4.51
C GLY A 58 11.59 3.04 -3.93
N SER A 59 12.16 3.94 -4.73
CA SER A 59 12.47 5.30 -4.31
C SER A 59 11.20 6.11 -4.04
N LYS A 60 11.35 7.20 -3.29
CA LYS A 60 10.27 8.15 -2.98
C LYS A 60 10.46 9.41 -3.80
N GLN A 61 9.46 9.78 -4.57
CA GLN A 61 9.49 10.93 -5.46
C GLN A 61 8.42 11.94 -5.04
N LEU A 62 8.75 13.23 -5.09
CA LEU A 62 7.86 14.28 -4.65
C LEU A 62 6.76 14.53 -5.70
N GLU A 63 5.54 14.69 -5.22
CA GLU A 63 4.38 15.11 -5.99
C GLU A 63 4.70 16.34 -6.85
N GLY A 64 4.32 16.29 -8.13
CA GLY A 64 4.52 17.39 -9.08
C GLY A 64 5.91 17.44 -9.72
N ASP A 65 6.91 16.68 -9.23
CA ASP A 65 8.17 16.53 -9.94
C ASP A 65 7.94 15.86 -11.30
N LYS A 66 8.66 16.32 -12.32
CA LYS A 66 8.60 15.80 -13.69
C LYS A 66 9.78 14.88 -13.88
N LEU A 67 9.48 13.63 -14.17
CA LEU A 67 10.46 12.58 -14.35
C LEU A 67 10.56 12.23 -15.83
N GLU A 68 11.79 12.04 -16.30
CA GLU A 68 12.08 11.51 -17.63
C GLU A 68 12.80 10.16 -17.52
N PHE A 69 12.09 9.09 -17.89
CA PHE A 69 12.61 7.74 -17.93
C PHE A 69 13.24 7.50 -19.30
N ASN A 70 14.52 7.17 -19.30
CA ASN A 70 15.30 6.84 -20.49
C ASN A 70 15.52 5.33 -20.51
N ILE A 71 14.73 4.63 -21.32
CA ILE A 71 14.54 3.18 -21.24
C ILE A 71 15.14 2.52 -22.49
N TYR A 72 16.08 1.61 -22.26
CA TYR A 72 16.74 0.85 -23.30
C TYR A 72 16.24 -0.60 -23.28
N VAL A 73 15.84 -1.09 -24.45
CA VAL A 73 15.31 -2.44 -24.63
C VAL A 73 16.08 -3.13 -25.75
N SER A 74 16.39 -4.40 -25.54
CA SER A 74 17.11 -5.24 -26.50
C SER A 74 16.32 -6.50 -26.83
N LYS A 75 16.54 -7.05 -28.02
CA LYS A 75 15.99 -8.36 -28.39
C LYS A 75 16.82 -9.46 -27.76
N THR A 76 16.17 -10.51 -27.28
CA THR A 76 16.86 -11.67 -26.68
C THR A 76 17.41 -12.65 -27.72
N GLY A 77 16.98 -12.53 -28.98
CA GLY A 77 17.29 -13.47 -30.06
C GLY A 77 16.24 -14.57 -30.25
N ASN A 78 15.21 -14.62 -29.40
CA ASN A 78 14.09 -15.54 -29.56
C ASN A 78 13.18 -15.13 -30.74
N PRO A 79 12.47 -16.08 -31.39
CA PRO A 79 11.57 -15.76 -32.48
C PRO A 79 10.45 -14.79 -32.06
N ILE A 80 10.25 -13.75 -32.87
CA ILE A 80 9.20 -12.74 -32.69
C ILE A 80 8.14 -12.99 -33.76
N LEU A 81 6.88 -13.17 -33.35
CA LEU A 81 5.78 -13.34 -34.29
C LEU A 81 5.27 -11.97 -34.74
N ASP A 82 4.90 -11.86 -36.02
CA ASP A 82 4.42 -10.61 -36.63
C ASP A 82 3.25 -9.94 -35.88
N GLY A 83 2.44 -10.73 -35.16
CA GLY A 83 1.31 -10.25 -34.35
C GLY A 83 1.69 -9.68 -32.98
N TYR A 84 2.98 -9.68 -32.61
CA TYR A 84 3.44 -9.14 -31.34
C TYR A 84 3.46 -7.61 -31.36
N VAL A 85 3.16 -7.04 -30.20
CA VAL A 85 3.21 -5.59 -29.95
C VAL A 85 3.82 -5.33 -28.58
N LEU A 86 4.37 -4.14 -28.39
CA LEU A 86 4.85 -3.65 -27.09
C LEU A 86 3.90 -2.60 -26.55
N GLU A 87 3.26 -2.88 -25.41
CA GLU A 87 2.52 -1.91 -24.63
C GLU A 87 3.46 -1.17 -23.69
N LEU A 88 3.37 0.17 -23.71
CA LEU A 88 4.02 1.05 -22.75
C LEU A 88 2.94 1.63 -21.85
N ARG A 89 3.00 1.35 -20.55
CA ARG A 89 1.99 1.77 -19.58
C ARG A 89 2.60 2.51 -18.41
N THR A 90 1.92 3.54 -17.92
CA THR A 90 2.32 4.27 -16.72
C THR A 90 1.13 4.81 -15.93
N THR A 91 1.35 5.05 -14.63
CA THR A 91 0.42 5.75 -13.74
C THR A 91 0.88 7.16 -13.35
N LEU A 92 1.85 7.72 -14.09
CA LEU A 92 2.22 9.14 -13.98
C LEU A 92 1.09 10.04 -14.49
N ASP A 93 1.06 11.27 -14.00
CA ASP A 93 0.15 12.30 -14.51
C ASP A 93 0.75 12.97 -15.75
N ASN A 94 -0.10 13.25 -16.74
CA ASN A 94 0.28 13.85 -18.03
C ASN A 94 1.46 13.13 -18.73
N PRO A 95 1.37 11.81 -18.96
CA PRO A 95 2.46 11.06 -19.57
C PRO A 95 2.61 11.34 -21.07
N GLU A 96 3.86 11.53 -21.48
CA GLU A 96 4.31 11.66 -22.87
C GLU A 96 5.35 10.57 -23.15
N TRP A 97 5.09 9.75 -24.16
CA TRP A 97 5.99 8.69 -24.61
C TRP A 97 6.61 9.08 -25.94
N LYS A 98 7.94 8.96 -26.04
CA LYS A 98 8.66 9.03 -27.30
C LYS A 98 9.25 7.65 -27.62
N PHE A 99 8.87 7.11 -28.78
CA PHE A 99 9.36 5.85 -29.31
C PHE A 99 9.91 6.09 -30.72
N GLY A 100 11.24 6.07 -30.86
CA GLY A 100 11.89 6.56 -32.08
C GLY A 100 11.61 8.06 -32.27
N ASP A 101 11.05 8.44 -33.41
CA ASP A 101 10.71 9.83 -33.74
C ASP A 101 9.25 10.19 -33.41
N THR A 102 8.43 9.21 -32.99
CA THR A 102 7.01 9.42 -32.73
C THR A 102 6.76 9.74 -31.26
N ILE A 103 5.88 10.72 -31.03
CA ILE A 103 5.44 11.13 -29.69
C ILE A 103 3.97 10.72 -29.50
N TYR A 104 3.68 10.12 -28.35
CA TYR A 104 2.35 9.68 -27.95
C TYR A 104 1.99 10.30 -26.60
N HIS A 105 0.70 10.58 -26.41
CA HIS A 105 0.15 11.12 -25.17
C HIS A 105 -0.87 10.13 -24.63
N GLY A 106 -0.66 9.63 -23.42
CA GLY A 106 -1.57 8.65 -22.83
C GLY A 106 -0.92 7.72 -21.81
N ALA A 107 -1.74 7.22 -20.89
CA ALA A 107 -1.30 6.31 -19.84
C ALA A 107 -0.95 4.91 -20.36
N SER A 108 -1.50 4.51 -21.51
CA SER A 108 -1.12 3.29 -22.23
C SER A 108 -1.02 3.57 -23.74
N VAL A 109 0.04 3.07 -24.36
CA VAL A 109 0.26 3.17 -25.81
C VAL A 109 0.83 1.86 -26.35
N LEU A 110 0.37 1.42 -27.53
CA LEU A 110 0.92 0.26 -28.22
C LEU A 110 1.89 0.69 -29.32
N VAL A 111 3.11 0.20 -29.27
CA VAL A 111 4.22 0.43 -30.22
C VAL A 111 4.83 -0.90 -30.67
N TRP A 112 5.89 -0.84 -31.49
CA TRP A 112 6.66 -2.01 -31.91
C TRP A 112 5.79 -3.07 -32.62
N LYS A 113 5.11 -2.66 -33.69
CA LYS A 113 4.07 -3.44 -34.38
C LYS A 113 4.52 -3.94 -35.75
N GLY A 114 4.31 -5.23 -35.97
CA GLY A 114 4.48 -5.85 -37.28
C GLY A 114 5.93 -6.05 -37.71
N LYS A 115 6.09 -6.85 -38.75
CA LYS A 115 7.37 -7.40 -39.19
C LYS A 115 8.48 -6.35 -39.40
N ALA A 116 8.17 -5.20 -40.00
CA ALA A 116 9.17 -4.17 -40.28
C ALA A 116 9.82 -3.62 -38.99
N GLU A 117 9.01 -3.37 -37.95
CA GLU A 117 9.51 -2.91 -36.65
C GLU A 117 10.18 -4.07 -35.87
N HIS A 118 9.68 -5.30 -36.04
CA HIS A 118 10.25 -6.50 -35.45
C HIS A 118 11.60 -6.90 -36.05
N ASP A 119 11.89 -6.52 -37.30
CA ASP A 119 13.18 -6.75 -37.95
C ASP A 119 14.20 -5.65 -37.57
N ALA A 120 13.75 -4.40 -37.39
CA ALA A 120 14.58 -3.26 -37.01
C ALA A 120 15.08 -3.33 -35.55
N LEU A 121 16.10 -2.53 -35.20
CA LEU A 121 16.51 -2.37 -33.81
C LEU A 121 15.39 -1.70 -33.01
N VAL A 122 15.20 -2.13 -31.76
CA VAL A 122 14.20 -1.51 -30.87
C VAL A 122 14.68 -0.09 -30.54
N PRO A 123 13.91 0.96 -30.88
CA PRO A 123 14.27 2.33 -30.54
C PRO A 123 14.35 2.53 -29.03
N LYS A 124 15.15 3.52 -28.62
CA LYS A 124 15.11 4.03 -27.25
C LYS A 124 13.70 4.55 -26.94
N ILE A 125 13.21 4.22 -25.76
CA ILE A 125 11.90 4.65 -25.26
C ILE A 125 12.15 5.73 -24.22
N ILE A 126 11.49 6.88 -24.37
CA ILE A 126 11.56 7.97 -23.41
C ILE A 126 10.14 8.23 -22.88
N LEU A 127 9.96 8.21 -21.56
CA LEU A 127 8.71 8.61 -20.91
C LEU A 127 8.96 9.87 -20.10
N SER A 128 8.20 10.92 -20.35
CA SER A 128 8.12 12.09 -19.48
C SER A 128 6.75 12.14 -18.79
N GLY A 129 6.70 12.46 -17.50
CA GLY A 129 5.43 12.64 -16.78
C GLY A 129 5.63 13.22 -15.39
N ASN A 130 4.54 13.71 -14.80
CA ASN A 130 4.55 14.28 -13.46
C ASN A 130 4.25 13.19 -12.42
N VAL A 131 4.95 13.24 -11.30
CA VAL A 131 4.65 12.41 -10.13
C VAL A 131 3.25 12.78 -9.63
N PRO A 132 2.33 11.82 -9.54
CA PRO A 132 0.95 12.10 -9.15
C PRO A 132 0.83 12.48 -7.68
N ALA A 133 -0.33 13.02 -7.31
CA ALA A 133 -0.65 13.24 -5.90
C ALA A 133 -0.58 11.94 -5.08
N PRO A 134 -0.05 11.97 -3.84
CA PRO A 134 0.07 10.83 -2.94
C PRO A 134 -1.28 10.56 -2.26
N ILE A 135 -2.31 10.36 -3.08
CA ILE A 135 -3.65 10.02 -2.67
C ILE A 135 -3.85 8.55 -2.96
N GLN A 136 -4.10 7.78 -1.90
CA GLN A 136 -4.36 6.35 -2.00
C GLN A 136 -5.68 5.99 -1.33
N ILE A 137 -6.19 4.80 -1.65
CA ILE A 137 -7.27 4.22 -0.87
C ILE A 137 -6.68 3.81 0.47
N ILE A 138 -7.20 4.38 1.55
CA ILE A 138 -6.76 4.12 2.91
C ILE A 138 -7.69 3.12 3.59
N ARG A 139 -7.12 2.38 4.54
CA ARG A 139 -7.90 1.58 5.48
C ARG A 139 -8.04 2.38 6.75
N GLU A 140 -9.27 2.60 7.15
CA GLU A 140 -9.57 3.32 8.39
C GLU A 140 -9.80 2.29 9.50
N PRO A 141 -9.04 2.31 10.60
CA PRO A 141 -9.19 1.35 11.68
C PRO A 141 -10.63 1.36 12.26
N GLY A 142 -11.25 0.19 12.33
CA GLY A 142 -12.65 0.04 12.74
C GLY A 142 -13.68 0.34 11.64
N PHE A 143 -13.24 0.77 10.45
CA PHE A 143 -14.07 1.05 9.28
C PHE A 143 -13.60 0.30 8.03
N GLU A 144 -13.02 -0.89 8.21
CA GLU A 144 -12.34 -1.66 7.16
C GLU A 144 -13.28 -2.15 6.05
N ALA A 145 -14.59 -2.16 6.29
CA ALA A 145 -15.57 -2.53 5.28
C ALA A 145 -15.75 -1.46 4.18
N TYR A 146 -15.27 -0.23 4.41
CA TYR A 146 -15.34 0.86 3.44
C TYR A 146 -14.09 0.91 2.56
N LYS A 147 -14.19 0.32 1.37
CA LYS A 147 -13.08 0.17 0.42
C LYS A 147 -12.76 1.39 -0.44
N GLU A 148 -13.49 2.49 -0.28
CA GLU A 148 -13.39 3.68 -1.16
C GLU A 148 -12.93 4.94 -0.42
N ILE A 149 -12.43 4.80 0.82
CA ILE A 149 -11.93 5.95 1.57
C ILE A 149 -10.60 6.37 0.94
N THR A 150 -10.52 7.62 0.47
CA THR A 150 -9.26 8.20 0.02
C THR A 150 -8.52 8.83 1.18
N GLY A 151 -7.20 8.79 1.18
CA GLY A 151 -6.37 9.44 2.19
C GLY A 151 -5.01 9.81 1.64
N ILE A 152 -4.21 10.48 2.47
CA ILE A 152 -2.90 11.01 2.09
C ILE A 152 -1.83 10.02 2.54
N GLY A 153 -1.14 9.39 1.59
CA GLY A 153 -0.13 8.38 1.87
C GLY A 153 0.73 8.07 0.65
N GLU A 154 1.87 7.41 0.88
CA GLU A 154 2.79 7.06 -0.20
C GLU A 154 2.08 6.18 -1.24
N LYS A 155 1.88 6.71 -2.45
CA LYS A 155 1.12 6.05 -3.51
C LYS A 155 2.09 5.30 -4.44
N PRO A 156 1.92 4.00 -4.69
CA PRO A 156 2.74 3.30 -5.66
C PRO A 156 2.46 3.85 -7.08
N VAL A 157 3.53 4.11 -7.81
CA VAL A 157 3.52 4.55 -9.21
C VAL A 157 4.32 3.55 -10.02
N GLU A 158 3.79 3.15 -11.17
CA GLU A 158 4.43 2.16 -12.02
C GLU A 158 4.65 2.65 -13.45
N VAL A 159 5.75 2.17 -14.05
CA VAL A 159 6.00 2.17 -15.48
C VAL A 159 6.26 0.72 -15.91
N VAL A 160 5.40 0.21 -16.78
CA VAL A 160 5.36 -1.20 -17.15
C VAL A 160 5.44 -1.32 -18.67
N LEU A 161 6.32 -2.19 -19.14
CA LEU A 161 6.47 -2.54 -20.54
C LEU A 161 6.04 -4.00 -20.72
N THR A 162 5.09 -4.23 -21.61
CA THR A 162 4.47 -5.54 -21.78
C THR A 162 4.42 -5.93 -23.25
N VAL A 163 4.96 -7.09 -23.59
CA VAL A 163 4.75 -7.71 -24.89
C VAL A 163 3.46 -8.51 -24.86
N GLY A 164 2.65 -8.33 -25.90
CA GLY A 164 1.40 -9.04 -26.07
C GLY A 164 0.99 -9.10 -27.53
N THR A 165 -0.25 -9.51 -27.77
CA THR A 165 -0.90 -9.36 -29.08
C THR A 165 -2.04 -8.38 -28.97
N THR A 166 -2.52 -7.87 -30.11
CA THR A 166 -3.69 -6.99 -30.19
C THR A 166 -4.61 -7.46 -31.33
N ARG A 167 -5.92 -7.32 -31.15
CA ARG A 167 -6.92 -7.61 -32.20
C ARG A 167 -7.45 -6.35 -32.88
N ASP A 168 -7.64 -5.30 -32.10
CA ASP A 168 -8.19 -4.00 -32.52
C ASP A 168 -7.10 -3.00 -32.93
N GLY A 169 -5.83 -3.32 -32.67
CA GLY A 169 -4.69 -2.45 -32.90
C GLY A 169 -4.48 -1.37 -31.84
N THR A 170 -5.37 -1.27 -30.85
CA THR A 170 -5.42 -0.19 -29.85
C THR A 170 -5.29 -0.68 -28.42
N THR A 171 -5.69 -1.92 -28.12
CA THR A 171 -5.61 -2.52 -26.80
C THR A 171 -4.94 -3.89 -26.83
N LEU A 172 -4.30 -4.26 -25.72
CA LEU A 172 -3.63 -5.55 -25.57
C LEU A 172 -4.69 -6.65 -25.38
N ASP A 173 -4.70 -7.66 -26.24
CA ASP A 173 -5.63 -8.80 -26.22
C ASP A 173 -5.07 -9.97 -25.40
N THR A 174 -3.79 -10.31 -25.64
CA THR A 174 -3.11 -11.38 -24.90
C THR A 174 -1.81 -10.91 -24.30
N PHE A 175 -1.53 -11.39 -23.09
CA PHE A 175 -0.29 -11.14 -22.38
C PHE A 175 0.72 -12.24 -22.70
N ILE A 176 1.92 -11.84 -23.16
CA ILE A 176 3.02 -12.77 -23.46
C ILE A 176 4.13 -12.61 -22.43
N GLN A 177 4.59 -11.37 -22.22
CA GLN A 177 5.75 -11.08 -21.38
C GLN A 177 5.62 -9.70 -20.74
N THR A 178 5.94 -9.58 -19.44
CA THR A 178 6.27 -8.28 -18.83
C THR A 178 7.78 -8.16 -18.72
N LEU A 179 8.33 -7.05 -19.22
CA LEU A 179 9.75 -6.76 -19.05
C LEU A 179 10.04 -6.49 -17.57
N ALA A 180 10.96 -7.27 -17.01
CA ALA A 180 11.41 -7.15 -15.63
C ALA A 180 12.77 -6.43 -15.54
N PRO A 181 13.03 -5.68 -14.45
CA PRO A 181 12.09 -5.32 -13.40
C PRO A 181 11.10 -4.26 -13.90
N SER A 182 9.84 -4.30 -13.45
CA SER A 182 8.94 -3.16 -13.67
C SER A 182 9.41 -1.96 -12.85
N MET A 183 9.32 -0.74 -13.42
CA MET A 183 9.69 0.48 -12.68
C MET A 183 8.59 0.74 -11.67
N LYS A 184 8.90 0.59 -10.39
CA LYS A 184 7.96 0.89 -9.31
C LYS A 184 8.63 1.81 -8.32
N PHE A 185 7.95 2.88 -7.96
CA PHE A 185 8.39 3.88 -6.99
C PHE A 185 7.16 4.42 -6.24
N PHE A 186 7.39 5.28 -5.25
CA PHE A 186 6.31 5.85 -4.44
C PHE A 186 6.22 7.36 -4.64
N ALA A 187 5.04 7.86 -5.00
CA ALA A 187 4.72 9.28 -4.91
C ALA A 187 4.50 9.68 -3.44
N THR A 188 5.05 10.81 -3.04
CA THR A 188 4.94 11.36 -1.68
C THR A 188 4.98 12.88 -1.71
N ASN A 189 4.94 13.55 -0.55
CA ASN A 189 5.20 14.98 -0.45
C ASN A 189 6.00 15.28 0.83
N GLU A 190 6.49 16.52 0.96
CA GLU A 190 7.30 16.96 2.10
C GLU A 190 6.61 16.68 3.44
N ARG A 191 5.30 16.97 3.54
CA ARG A 191 4.53 16.75 4.78
C ARG A 191 4.48 15.28 5.19
N ILE A 192 4.34 14.35 4.24
CA ILE A 192 4.36 12.92 4.51
C ILE A 192 5.77 12.50 4.96
N GLN A 193 6.81 12.99 4.30
CA GLN A 193 8.19 12.68 4.67
C GLN A 193 8.55 13.21 6.06
N ASP A 194 8.18 14.45 6.36
CA ASP A 194 8.37 15.09 7.67
C ASP A 194 7.64 14.33 8.78
N ALA A 195 6.39 13.93 8.53
CA ALA A 195 5.61 13.13 9.45
C ALA A 195 6.29 11.78 9.72
N LYS A 196 6.73 11.06 8.67
CA LYS A 196 7.45 9.79 8.83
C LYS A 196 8.79 9.97 9.57
N GLY A 197 9.53 11.04 9.28
CA GLY A 197 10.77 11.38 9.98
C GLY A 197 10.53 11.65 11.47
N THR A 198 9.44 12.37 11.79
CA THR A 198 9.01 12.62 13.17
C THR A 198 8.63 11.34 13.88
N VAL A 199 7.87 10.46 13.22
CA VAL A 199 7.52 9.13 13.73
C VAL A 199 8.78 8.35 14.09
N GLU A 200 9.68 8.12 13.15
CA GLU A 200 10.86 7.28 13.42
C GLU A 200 11.77 7.87 14.50
N LYS A 201 11.96 9.20 14.50
CA LYS A 201 12.71 9.88 15.55
C LYS A 201 12.09 9.64 16.92
N ASN A 202 10.78 9.87 17.05
CA ASN A 202 10.09 9.76 18.33
C ASN A 202 10.03 8.30 18.82
N LEU A 203 9.78 7.35 17.92
CA LEU A 203 9.79 5.92 18.25
C LEU A 203 11.19 5.46 18.67
N GLY A 204 12.25 5.90 17.99
CA GLY A 204 13.63 5.58 18.34
C GLY A 204 14.05 6.14 19.70
N GLU A 205 13.70 7.40 19.98
CA GLU A 205 13.94 8.02 21.30
C GLU A 205 13.19 7.29 22.43
N ALA A 206 11.95 6.90 22.19
CA ALA A 206 11.15 6.17 23.17
C ALA A 206 11.68 4.75 23.40
N GLN A 207 12.00 4.01 22.34
CA GLN A 207 12.61 2.69 22.41
C GLN A 207 13.92 2.71 23.22
N GLY A 208 14.72 3.77 23.07
CA GLY A 208 15.95 3.96 23.84
C GLY A 208 15.73 4.13 25.36
N LYS A 209 14.53 4.55 25.79
CA LYS A 209 14.18 4.76 27.20
C LYS A 209 13.47 3.57 27.84
N ILE A 210 12.48 3.02 27.15
CA ILE A 210 11.57 2.01 27.72
C ILE A 210 11.69 0.62 27.08
N GLY A 211 12.59 0.46 26.10
CA GLY A 211 12.77 -0.77 25.34
C GLY A 211 11.74 -0.93 24.21
N LYS A 212 11.89 -2.00 23.41
CA LYS A 212 11.02 -2.27 22.26
C LYS A 212 9.65 -2.77 22.72
N THR A 213 8.58 -2.19 22.22
CA THR A 213 7.21 -2.66 22.41
C THR A 213 6.56 -3.05 21.07
N ASN A 214 5.31 -3.51 21.09
CA ASN A 214 4.54 -3.76 19.87
C ASN A 214 3.92 -2.47 19.30
N LEU A 215 4.00 -1.36 20.04
CA LEU A 215 3.28 -0.12 19.72
C LEU A 215 4.01 0.72 18.68
N GLU A 216 5.34 0.62 18.63
CA GLU A 216 6.14 1.21 17.56
C GLU A 216 5.74 0.63 16.20
N GLU A 217 5.38 -0.65 16.15
CA GLU A 217 4.92 -1.31 14.92
C GLU A 217 3.50 -0.87 14.54
N ASP A 218 2.58 -0.72 15.50
CA ASP A 218 1.23 -0.22 15.25
C ASP A 218 1.24 1.25 14.77
N ILE A 219 2.10 2.11 15.33
CA ILE A 219 2.23 3.52 14.91
C ILE A 219 2.84 3.61 13.50
N ARG A 220 3.83 2.77 13.17
CA ARG A 220 4.37 2.69 11.80
C ARG A 220 3.33 2.22 10.81
N ARG A 221 2.59 1.15 11.14
CA ARG A 221 1.53 0.61 10.29
C ARG A 221 0.49 1.69 9.97
N LEU A 222 0.11 2.50 10.96
CA LEU A 222 -0.81 3.62 10.75
C LEU A 222 -0.25 4.63 9.71
N ALA A 223 1.04 4.97 9.78
CA ALA A 223 1.66 5.86 8.80
C ALA A 223 1.67 5.25 7.39
N GLU A 224 1.89 3.93 7.28
CA GLU A 224 1.92 3.18 6.01
C GLU A 224 0.53 3.01 5.40
N GLU A 225 -0.50 2.83 6.23
CA GLU A 225 -1.90 2.69 5.82
C GLU A 225 -2.55 4.02 5.39
N GLY A 226 -1.77 5.10 5.30
CA GLY A 226 -2.17 6.40 4.78
C GLY A 226 -2.66 7.38 5.84
N HIS A 227 -2.19 7.22 7.07
CA HIS A 227 -2.46 8.14 8.18
C HIS A 227 -1.19 8.76 8.79
N PRO A 228 -0.26 9.31 7.98
CA PRO A 228 1.03 9.80 8.47
C PRO A 228 0.89 10.93 9.50
N GLY A 229 -0.12 11.81 9.36
CA GLY A 229 -0.38 12.87 10.33
C GLY A 229 -0.82 12.35 11.71
N TRP A 230 -1.68 11.32 11.75
CA TRP A 230 -2.10 10.67 12.99
C TRP A 230 -0.96 9.91 13.63
N ALA A 231 -0.21 9.16 12.83
CA ALA A 231 0.98 8.45 13.29
C ALA A 231 2.01 9.41 13.90
N SER A 232 2.24 10.58 13.28
CA SER A 232 3.13 11.61 13.82
C SER A 232 2.70 12.07 15.21
N ARG A 233 1.43 12.46 15.39
CA ARG A 233 0.91 12.88 16.71
C ARG A 233 0.99 11.76 17.75
N LEU A 234 0.64 10.53 17.35
CA LEU A 234 0.76 9.35 18.20
C LEU A 234 2.20 9.12 18.67
N SER A 235 3.16 9.28 17.76
CA SER A 235 4.58 9.11 18.08
C SER A 235 5.09 10.18 19.05
N GLU A 236 4.64 11.44 18.92
CA GLU A 236 5.01 12.53 19.84
C GLU A 236 4.54 12.21 21.24
N HIS A 237 3.27 11.83 21.39
CA HIS A 237 2.72 11.42 22.67
C HIS A 237 3.41 10.17 23.24
N TYR A 238 3.72 9.18 22.40
CA TYR A 238 4.48 8.00 22.79
C TYR A 238 5.86 8.38 23.37
N LYS A 239 6.58 9.28 22.71
CA LYS A 239 7.86 9.82 23.17
C LYS A 239 7.73 10.58 24.48
N GLU A 240 6.78 11.49 24.61
CA GLU A 240 6.59 12.27 25.83
C GLU A 240 6.36 11.36 27.03
N LEU A 241 5.51 10.35 26.87
CA LEU A 241 5.22 9.37 27.91
C LEU A 241 6.42 8.50 28.25
N SER A 242 7.21 8.10 27.26
CA SER A 242 8.45 7.35 27.51
C SER A 242 9.45 8.11 28.38
N GLY A 243 9.39 9.46 28.40
CA GLY A 243 10.25 10.31 29.21
C GLY A 243 9.74 10.59 30.63
N MET A 244 8.45 10.39 30.89
CA MET A 244 7.83 10.69 32.18
C MET A 244 7.85 9.51 33.16
N VAL A 245 8.21 8.31 32.70
CA VAL A 245 8.07 7.10 33.52
C VAL A 245 9.35 6.29 33.47
N GLU A 246 10.00 6.08 34.62
CA GLU A 246 11.09 5.10 34.79
C GLU A 246 10.60 3.65 34.55
N SER A 247 9.30 3.44 34.35
CA SER A 247 8.67 2.19 33.87
C SER A 247 7.20 2.39 33.41
N PRO A 248 6.85 2.46 32.10
CA PRO A 248 5.45 2.39 31.70
C PRO A 248 5.13 1.21 30.76
N PRO A 249 4.12 0.41 31.13
CA PRO A 249 3.19 -0.13 30.14
C PRO A 249 1.88 0.68 30.08
N LEU A 250 1.42 1.27 31.19
CA LEU A 250 0.00 1.57 31.41
C LEU A 250 -0.48 2.96 30.99
N THR A 251 0.23 4.04 31.31
CA THR A 251 -0.04 5.42 30.83
C THR A 251 -0.03 5.52 29.29
N LEU A 252 0.58 4.53 28.66
CA LEU A 252 0.80 4.45 27.23
C LEU A 252 -0.37 3.74 26.51
N TYR A 253 -0.97 2.70 27.11
CA TYR A 253 -2.27 2.14 26.67
C TYR A 253 -3.41 3.16 26.69
N ILE A 254 -3.26 4.13 27.56
CA ILE A 254 -4.24 5.11 27.98
C ILE A 254 -4.39 6.21 26.94
N ILE A 255 -3.26 6.73 26.50
CA ILE A 255 -3.21 7.72 25.44
C ILE A 255 -3.49 7.05 24.10
N LEU A 256 -3.13 5.76 23.92
CA LEU A 256 -3.57 5.00 22.74
C LEU A 256 -5.09 4.88 22.66
N ALA A 257 -5.78 4.64 23.77
CA ALA A 257 -7.22 4.50 23.76
C ALA A 257 -7.94 5.86 23.63
N LEU A 258 -7.35 6.94 24.14
CA LEU A 258 -7.75 8.34 23.86
C LEU A 258 -7.56 8.70 22.37
N LEU A 259 -6.44 8.30 21.78
CA LEU A 259 -6.10 8.54 20.39
C LEU A 259 -6.90 7.67 19.43
N LEU A 260 -7.21 6.41 19.78
CA LEU A 260 -8.19 5.60 19.06
C LEU A 260 -9.54 6.29 19.03
N GLY A 261 -10.00 6.82 20.17
CA GLY A 261 -11.22 7.63 20.22
C GLY A 261 -11.20 8.85 19.29
N LEU A 262 -10.09 9.57 19.26
CA LEU A 262 -9.90 10.73 18.38
C LEU A 262 -9.79 10.34 16.89
N ILE A 263 -9.10 9.25 16.57
CA ILE A 263 -9.00 8.72 15.21
C ILE A 263 -10.37 8.29 14.70
N LEU A 264 -11.16 7.58 15.53
CA LEU A 264 -12.52 7.16 15.17
C LEU A 264 -13.49 8.34 15.03
N GLY A 265 -13.38 9.34 15.90
CA GLY A 265 -14.15 10.58 15.78
C GLY A 265 -13.79 11.39 14.54
N ALA A 266 -12.51 11.44 14.18
CA ALA A 266 -12.05 12.11 12.98
C ALA A 266 -12.35 11.33 11.69
N ALA A 267 -12.24 10.00 11.71
CA ALA A 267 -12.68 9.08 10.66
C ALA A 267 -14.16 9.30 10.34
N PHE A 268 -14.99 9.44 11.37
CA PHE A 268 -16.40 9.77 11.24
C PHE A 268 -16.62 11.14 10.56
N ILE A 269 -15.94 12.20 11.01
CA ILE A 269 -16.03 13.53 10.39
C ILE A 269 -15.56 13.47 8.93
N TYR A 270 -14.47 12.75 8.66
CA TYR A 270 -13.92 12.60 7.32
C TYR A 270 -14.88 11.86 6.39
N LEU A 271 -15.45 10.72 6.81
CA LEU A 271 -16.45 9.96 6.05
C LEU A 271 -17.73 10.78 5.79
N TYR A 272 -18.20 11.52 6.80
CA TYR A 272 -19.39 12.37 6.68
C TYR A 272 -19.18 13.55 5.72
N VAL A 273 -18.01 14.19 5.77
CA VAL A 273 -17.66 15.35 4.95
C VAL A 273 -17.29 14.94 3.52
N SER A 274 -16.46 13.90 3.34
CA SER A 274 -15.98 13.43 2.02
C SER A 274 -17.11 12.93 1.11
N LYS A 275 -18.17 12.34 1.68
CA LYS A 275 -19.36 11.90 0.95
C LYS A 275 -20.53 12.90 1.00
N GLY A 276 -20.23 14.19 1.15
CA GLY A 276 -21.17 15.28 0.87
C GLY A 276 -22.36 15.38 1.83
N GLY A 277 -22.16 15.18 3.13
CA GLY A 277 -23.20 15.43 4.14
C GLY A 277 -24.44 14.54 3.96
N GLY A 278 -24.23 13.22 3.79
CA GLY A 278 -25.30 12.22 3.79
C GLY A 278 -25.79 11.75 2.41
N LYS A 279 -25.21 12.19 1.30
CA LYS A 279 -25.56 11.65 -0.03
C LYS A 279 -24.65 10.46 -0.39
N GLY A 280 -25.18 9.24 -0.24
CA GLY A 280 -24.51 7.99 -0.63
C GLY A 280 -23.70 7.30 0.48
N VAL A 281 -23.97 7.66 1.74
CA VAL A 281 -23.35 7.04 2.92
C VAL A 281 -24.35 6.09 3.56
N ASP A 282 -23.98 4.82 3.74
CA ASP A 282 -24.76 3.89 4.56
C ASP A 282 -24.54 4.22 6.04
N VAL A 283 -25.40 5.10 6.53
CA VAL A 283 -25.43 5.59 7.92
C VAL A 283 -25.55 4.42 8.92
N GLY A 284 -26.22 3.33 8.54
CA GLY A 284 -26.41 2.17 9.40
C GLY A 284 -25.12 1.38 9.60
N GLN A 285 -24.35 1.19 8.54
CA GLN A 285 -23.05 0.52 8.61
C GLN A 285 -22.04 1.35 9.41
N ILE A 286 -22.02 2.69 9.28
CA ILE A 286 -21.19 3.59 10.11
C ILE A 286 -21.57 3.50 11.59
N SER A 287 -22.86 3.57 11.91
CA SER A 287 -23.35 3.49 13.30
C SER A 287 -22.97 2.16 13.96
N THR A 288 -23.02 1.07 13.17
CA THR A 288 -22.66 -0.28 13.65
C THR A 288 -21.16 -0.37 13.97
N GLU A 289 -20.30 0.11 13.08
CA GLU A 289 -18.84 0.11 13.28
C GLU A 289 -18.40 1.03 14.44
N LEU A 290 -19.09 2.15 14.62
CA LEU A 290 -18.85 3.06 15.75
C LEU A 290 -19.26 2.42 17.09
N ASN A 291 -20.34 1.62 17.09
CA ASN A 291 -20.78 0.86 18.25
C ASN A 291 -19.86 -0.34 18.55
N ASP A 292 -19.39 -1.06 17.53
CA ASP A 292 -18.40 -2.14 17.69
C ASP A 292 -17.09 -1.59 18.28
N THR A 293 -16.64 -0.45 17.77
CA THR A 293 -15.40 0.16 18.26
C THR A 293 -15.55 0.73 19.67
N SER A 294 -16.72 1.29 20.02
CA SER A 294 -17.07 1.60 21.41
C SER A 294 -16.96 0.36 22.31
N GLY A 295 -17.47 -0.79 21.86
CA GLY A 295 -17.35 -2.06 22.60
C GLY A 295 -15.91 -2.51 22.82
N ARG A 296 -15.04 -2.37 21.81
CA ARG A 296 -13.59 -2.65 21.95
C ARG A 296 -12.90 -1.70 22.92
N LEU A 297 -13.35 -0.44 22.99
CA LEU A 297 -12.87 0.56 23.96
C LEU A 297 -13.27 0.19 25.40
N GLU A 298 -14.51 -0.29 25.59
CA GLU A 298 -14.99 -0.82 26.88
C GLU A 298 -14.20 -2.07 27.32
N GLU A 299 -13.90 -2.99 26.40
CA GLU A 299 -13.10 -4.19 26.68
C GLU A 299 -11.69 -3.82 27.17
N LYS A 300 -11.02 -2.87 26.48
CA LYS A 300 -9.71 -2.35 26.91
C LYS A 300 -9.79 -1.60 28.25
N SER A 301 -10.87 -0.85 28.49
CA SER A 301 -11.14 -0.21 29.80
C SER A 301 -11.29 -1.24 30.93
N SER A 302 -11.93 -2.38 30.67
CA SER A 302 -12.04 -3.49 31.61
C SER A 302 -10.68 -4.13 31.93
N ALA A 303 -9.84 -4.33 30.90
CA ALA A 303 -8.48 -4.84 31.09
C ALA A 303 -7.62 -3.89 31.96
N ILE A 304 -7.76 -2.58 31.76
CA ILE A 304 -7.12 -1.54 32.60
C ILE A 304 -7.58 -1.65 34.06
N ASN A 305 -8.87 -1.94 34.30
CA ASN A 305 -9.40 -2.11 35.65
C ASN A 305 -8.81 -3.35 36.36
N ALA A 306 -8.63 -4.45 35.63
CA ALA A 306 -7.99 -5.66 36.15
C ALA A 306 -6.50 -5.44 36.50
N LEU A 307 -5.80 -4.62 35.71
CA LEU A 307 -4.41 -4.22 35.99
C LEU A 307 -4.32 -3.24 37.16
N SER A 308 -5.20 -2.25 37.22
CA SER A 308 -5.28 -1.28 38.33
C SER A 308 -5.52 -1.98 39.67
N THR A 309 -6.46 -2.92 39.73
CA THR A 309 -6.73 -3.69 40.96
C THR A 309 -5.56 -4.58 41.37
N LYS A 310 -4.79 -5.14 40.41
CA LYS A 310 -3.54 -5.86 40.72
C LYS A 310 -2.46 -4.93 41.27
N PHE A 311 -2.31 -3.75 40.68
CA PHE A 311 -1.30 -2.76 41.09
C PHE A 311 -1.63 -2.06 42.41
N ALA A 312 -2.91 -1.84 42.70
CA ALA A 312 -3.37 -1.31 43.98
C ALA A 312 -3.06 -2.24 45.16
N ARG A 313 -2.95 -3.56 44.90
CA ARG A 313 -2.64 -4.60 45.89
C ARG A 313 -1.14 -4.85 46.04
N SER A 314 -0.30 -4.14 45.29
CA SER A 314 1.15 -4.26 45.37
C SER A 314 1.71 -3.58 46.63
N GLU A 315 2.77 -4.16 47.20
CA GLU A 315 3.53 -3.53 48.31
C GLU A 315 4.39 -2.35 47.83
N ASP A 316 4.66 -2.30 46.54
CA ASP A 316 5.42 -1.25 45.85
C ASP A 316 4.62 0.06 45.72
N GLU A 317 5.15 1.14 46.32
CA GLU A 317 4.55 2.48 46.37
C GLU A 317 4.33 3.06 44.95
N GLU A 318 5.23 2.79 44.02
CA GLU A 318 5.12 3.22 42.62
C GLU A 318 3.96 2.53 41.92
N LYS A 319 3.78 1.22 42.16
CA LYS A 319 2.63 0.46 41.62
C LYS A 319 1.29 0.96 42.18
N ARG A 320 1.25 1.42 43.44
CA ARG A 320 0.03 2.04 43.99
C ARG A 320 -0.24 3.44 43.43
N SER A 321 0.80 4.20 43.10
CA SER A 321 0.65 5.48 42.38
C SER A 321 0.08 5.24 40.97
N LEU A 322 0.63 4.26 40.26
CA LEU A 322 0.15 3.82 38.94
C LEU A 322 -1.31 3.34 38.99
N ALA A 323 -1.73 2.63 40.04
CA ALA A 323 -3.13 2.20 40.18
C ALA A 323 -4.11 3.39 40.22
N ARG A 324 -3.71 4.52 40.82
CA ARG A 324 -4.54 5.75 40.89
C ARG A 324 -4.62 6.46 39.54
N GLU A 325 -3.51 6.54 38.83
CA GLU A 325 -3.47 7.05 37.45
C GLU A 325 -4.40 6.22 36.54
N LEU A 326 -4.32 4.90 36.65
CA LEU A 326 -5.16 3.97 35.87
C LEU A 326 -6.66 4.16 36.07
N ILE A 327 -7.08 4.47 37.29
CA ILE A 327 -8.50 4.71 37.61
C ILE A 327 -8.97 6.00 36.93
N LYS A 328 -8.17 7.07 36.98
CA LYS A 328 -8.50 8.34 36.30
C LYS A 328 -8.65 8.13 34.80
N ILE A 329 -7.77 7.33 34.22
CA ILE A 329 -7.80 7.12 32.79
C ILE A 329 -8.97 6.24 32.35
N ARG A 330 -9.25 5.19 33.10
CA ARG A 330 -10.44 4.37 32.87
C ARG A 330 -11.68 5.26 32.73
N ALA A 331 -11.81 6.29 33.57
CA ALA A 331 -12.91 7.25 33.49
C ALA A 331 -12.92 8.03 32.17
N SER A 332 -11.78 8.56 31.70
CA SER A 332 -11.68 9.24 30.40
C SER A 332 -11.99 8.35 29.21
N LEU A 333 -11.62 7.05 29.26
CA LEU A 333 -11.96 6.11 28.18
C LEU A 333 -13.45 5.77 28.14
N THR A 334 -14.07 5.63 29.31
CA THR A 334 -15.52 5.46 29.40
C THR A 334 -16.26 6.71 28.90
N GLU A 335 -15.74 7.90 29.16
CA GLU A 335 -16.30 9.16 28.65
C GLU A 335 -16.27 9.21 27.12
N ILE A 336 -15.13 8.91 26.51
CA ILE A 336 -14.96 8.86 25.04
C ILE A 336 -15.83 7.79 24.40
N SER A 337 -15.92 6.60 25.01
CA SER A 337 -16.82 5.53 24.54
C SER A 337 -18.28 5.98 24.55
N ASN A 338 -18.71 6.70 25.58
CA ASN A 338 -20.05 7.27 25.67
C ASN A 338 -20.29 8.38 24.65
N GLU A 339 -19.30 9.24 24.40
CA GLU A 339 -19.37 10.27 23.36
C GLU A 339 -19.50 9.66 21.97
N LEU A 340 -18.69 8.64 21.66
CA LEU A 340 -18.80 7.87 20.41
C LEU A 340 -20.20 7.26 20.29
N ARG A 341 -20.71 6.58 21.31
CA ARG A 341 -22.06 6.01 21.29
C ARG A 341 -23.15 7.06 21.06
N THR A 342 -23.00 8.24 21.68
CA THR A 342 -23.92 9.38 21.49
C THR A 342 -23.86 9.91 20.05
N ILE A 343 -22.67 9.93 19.44
CA ILE A 343 -22.49 10.28 18.04
C ILE A 343 -23.13 9.21 17.14
N ALA A 344 -22.90 7.92 17.40
CA ALA A 344 -23.52 6.81 16.67
C ALA A 344 -25.06 6.90 16.67
N ASP A 345 -25.64 7.25 17.82
CA ASP A 345 -27.07 7.41 18.01
C ASP A 345 -27.62 8.67 17.32
N LYS A 346 -26.87 9.78 17.33
CA LYS A 346 -27.24 11.01 16.60
C LYS A 346 -27.19 10.82 15.09
N VAL A 347 -26.24 10.03 14.60
CA VAL A 347 -26.04 9.74 13.18
C VAL A 347 -27.14 8.85 12.64
N LYS A 348 -27.64 7.91 13.46
CA LYS A 348 -28.75 7.02 13.11
C LYS A 348 -30.11 7.72 12.97
N ARG A 349 -30.27 8.93 13.53
CA ARG A 349 -31.53 9.70 13.56
C ARG A 349 -31.63 10.66 12.38
#